data_AF-A0A7C2GA05-F1
#
_entry.id   AF-A0A7C2GA05-F1
#
_cell.length_a   1.000
_cell.length_b   1.000
_cell.length_c   1.000
_cell.angle_alpha   90.00
_cell.angle_beta   90.00
_cell.angle_gamma   90.00
#
_symmetry.space_group_name_H-M   'P 1'
#
loop_
_entity.id
_entity.type
_entity.pdbx_description
1 polymer ?
#
loop_
_entity_poly.entity_id
_entity_poly.type
_entity_poly.pdbx_seq_one_letter_code
_entity_poly.pdbx_strand_id
1 'polypeptide(L)' 'MAPKADYITELARLVVETRAEDLPTDVTCQAKLVLLDTVGVTVGGSGLPEVAALARAWTGHQGPATATILGRGLKAPV' A
#
# COMPACT_ATOMS: atom_id res chain seq x y z
N MET A 1 2.30 -26.94 -30.57
CA MET A 1 1.36 -26.58 -29.50
C MET A 1 1.97 -25.41 -28.77
N ALA A 2 1.42 -24.20 -28.91
CA ALA A 2 1.96 -23.02 -28.23
C ALA A 2 1.93 -23.27 -26.71
N PRO A 3 2.98 -22.88 -25.95
CA PRO A 3 2.99 -23.07 -24.51
C PRO A 3 1.77 -22.36 -23.91
N LYS A 4 1.06 -23.05 -23.01
CA LYS A 4 0.00 -22.45 -22.19
C LYS A 4 0.62 -21.24 -21.50
N ALA A 5 0.17 -20.03 -21.85
CA ALA A 5 0.74 -18.79 -21.35
C ALA A 5 0.87 -18.89 -19.82
N ASP A 6 2.09 -18.70 -19.33
CA ASP A 6 2.36 -18.69 -17.90
C ASP A 6 1.68 -17.45 -17.33
N TYR A 7 0.53 -17.65 -16.68
CA TYR A 7 -0.30 -16.57 -16.15
C TYR A 7 0.43 -15.72 -15.11
N ILE A 8 1.44 -16.27 -14.43
CA ILE A 8 2.33 -15.51 -13.54
C ILE A 8 3.21 -14.57 -14.34
N THR A 9 3.79 -15.05 -15.44
CA THR A 9 4.57 -14.21 -16.37
C THR A 9 3.71 -13.12 -17.01
N GLU A 10 2.47 -13.42 -17.41
CA GLU A 10 1.53 -12.42 -17.95
C GLU A 10 1.17 -11.35 -16.91
N LEU A 11 0.88 -11.76 -15.66
CA LEU A 11 0.60 -10.81 -14.58
C LEU A 11 1.82 -9.95 -14.24
N ALA A 12 3.01 -10.55 -14.19
CA ALA A 12 4.25 -9.82 -13.96
C ALA A 12 4.50 -8.79 -15.07
N ARG A 13 4.26 -9.17 -16.34
CA ARG A 13 4.36 -8.25 -17.48
C ARG A 13 3.36 -7.11 -17.34
N LEU A 14 2.09 -7.40 -17.04
CA LEU A 14 1.06 -6.38 -16.83
C LEU A 14 1.51 -5.35 -15.78
N VAL A 15 2.00 -5.80 -14.62
CA VAL A 15 2.44 -4.89 -13.53
C VAL A 15 3.63 -4.04 -13.94
N VAL A 16 4.62 -4.62 -14.65
CA VAL A 16 5.84 -3.91 -15.05
C VAL A 16 5.59 -2.92 -16.18
N GLU A 17 4.70 -3.26 -17.12
CA GLU A 17 4.47 -2.47 -18.33
C GLU A 17 3.37 -1.40 -18.15
N THR A 18 2.50 -1.51 -17.13
CA THR A 18 1.44 -0.50 -16.88
C THR A 18 2.04 0.85 -16.49
N ARG A 19 1.66 1.91 -17.22
CA ARG A 19 2.02 3.30 -16.90
C ARG A 19 0.80 4.11 -16.49
N ALA A 20 1.05 5.25 -15.85
CA ALA A 20 -0.02 6.11 -15.37
C ALA A 20 -0.89 6.66 -16.51
N GLU A 21 -0.27 6.96 -17.66
CA GLU A 21 -0.94 7.41 -18.88
C GLU A 21 -1.84 6.35 -19.53
N ASP A 22 -1.63 5.07 -19.24
CA ASP A 22 -2.46 3.97 -19.77
C ASP A 22 -3.77 3.81 -18.97
N LEU A 23 -3.87 4.44 -17.79
CA LEU A 23 -5.01 4.27 -16.90
C LEU A 23 -6.21 5.12 -17.35
N PRO A 24 -7.40 4.51 -17.53
CA PRO A 24 -8.63 5.26 -17.77
C PRO A 24 -8.88 6.30 -16.68
N THR A 25 -9.43 7.45 -17.08
CA THR A 25 -9.65 8.57 -16.15
C THR A 25 -10.58 8.17 -15.00
N ASP A 26 -11.63 7.40 -15.27
CA ASP A 26 -12.56 6.89 -14.26
C ASP A 26 -11.86 5.97 -13.24
N VAL A 27 -10.95 5.10 -13.68
CA VAL A 27 -10.14 4.24 -12.80
C VAL A 27 -9.28 5.10 -11.86
N THR A 28 -8.60 6.12 -12.38
CA THR A 28 -7.77 7.00 -11.53
C THR A 28 -8.62 7.83 -10.55
N CYS A 29 -9.81 8.26 -10.95
CA CYS A 29 -10.76 8.94 -10.07
C CYS A 29 -11.22 8.03 -8.93
N GLN A 30 -11.60 6.79 -9.22
CA GLN A 30 -11.99 5.83 -8.18
C GLN A 30 -10.83 5.46 -7.26
N ALA A 31 -9.63 5.27 -7.82
CA ALA A 31 -8.43 4.99 -7.02
C ALA A 31 -8.13 6.11 -6.00
N LYS A 32 -8.35 7.38 -6.37
CA LYS A 32 -8.21 8.52 -5.45
C LYS A 32 -9.23 8.49 -4.32
N LEU A 33 -10.49 8.11 -4.61
CA LEU A 33 -11.53 7.98 -3.59
C LEU A 33 -11.20 6.85 -2.60
N VAL A 34 -10.76 5.70 -3.10
CA VAL A 34 -10.32 4.57 -2.27
C VAL A 34 -9.11 4.95 -1.42
N LEU A 35 -8.14 5.66 -2.00
CA LEU A 35 -6.97 6.13 -1.26
C LEU A 35 -7.38 7.09 -0.13
N LEU A 36 -8.27 8.04 -0.41
CA LEU A 36 -8.77 8.99 0.57
C LEU A 36 -9.49 8.29 1.73
N ASP A 37 -10.39 7.35 1.42
CA ASP A 37 -11.10 6.57 2.43
C ASP A 37 -10.13 5.75 3.28
N THR A 38 -9.20 5.02 2.65
CA THR A 38 -8.23 4.16 3.31
C THR A 38 -7.35 4.95 4.28
N VAL A 39 -6.83 6.10 3.85
CA VAL A 39 -6.03 6.98 4.72
C VAL A 39 -6.90 7.55 5.85
N GLY A 40 -8.13 7.96 5.54
CA GLY A 40 -9.09 8.49 6.50
C GLY A 40 -9.39 7.51 7.63
N VAL A 41 -9.77 6.28 7.30
CA VAL A 41 -10.07 5.23 8.30
C VAL A 41 -8.81 4.78 9.06
N THR A 42 -7.65 4.74 8.41
CA THR A 42 -6.37 4.41 9.05
C THR A 42 -6.02 5.45 10.12
N VAL A 43 -6.10 6.73 9.78
CA VAL A 43 -5.83 7.82 10.74
C VAL A 43 -6.90 7.87 11.82
N GLY A 44 -8.19 7.71 11.47
CA GLY A 44 -9.30 7.73 12.44
C GLY A 44 -9.23 6.58 13.45
N GLY A 45 -8.85 5.38 13.01
CA GLY A 45 -8.64 4.22 13.87
C GLY A 45 -7.28 4.21 14.58
N SER A 46 -6.35 5.09 14.19
CA SER A 46 -4.98 5.04 14.69
C SER A 46 -4.88 5.16 16.21
N GLY A 47 -5.83 5.82 16.88
CA GLY A 47 -5.84 6.02 18.33
C GLY A 47 -6.23 4.80 19.17
N LEU A 48 -6.76 3.74 18.55
CA LEU A 48 -7.19 2.55 19.27
C LEU A 48 -6.01 1.89 20.03
N PRO A 49 -6.22 1.37 21.25
CA PRO A 49 -5.13 0.82 22.08
C PRO A 49 -4.32 -0.29 21.39
N GLU A 50 -5.00 -1.18 20.67
CA GLU A 50 -4.40 -2.29 19.92
C GLU A 50 -3.54 -1.79 18.75
N VAL A 51 -4.01 -0.77 18.03
CA VAL A 51 -3.25 -0.14 16.94
C VAL A 51 -2.03 0.60 17.51
N ALA A 52 -2.16 1.19 18.71
CA ALA A 52 -1.06 1.81 19.45
C ALA A 52 0.06 0.82 19.78
N ALA A 53 -0.35 -0.33 20.31
CA ALA A 53 0.57 -1.38 20.72
C ALA A 53 1.31 -1.93 19.51
N LEU A 54 0.59 -2.20 18.41
CA LEU A 54 1.18 -2.64 17.15
C LEU A 54 2.19 -1.64 16.60
N ALA A 55 1.82 -0.35 16.53
CA ALA A 55 2.71 0.69 16.03
C ALA A 55 4.03 0.76 16.81
N ARG A 56 3.97 0.68 18.15
CA ARG A 56 5.17 0.67 19.00
C ARG A 56 6.01 -0.60 18.80
N ALA A 57 5.38 -1.77 18.72
CA ALA A 57 6.08 -3.03 18.48
C ALA A 57 6.85 -2.99 17.14
N TRP A 58 6.26 -2.37 16.11
CA TRP A 58 6.88 -2.26 14.79
C TRP A 58 8.12 -1.36 14.78
N THR A 59 8.16 -0.30 15.60
CA THR A 59 9.36 0.56 15.71
C THR A 59 10.62 -0.14 16.24
N GLY A 60 10.46 -1.31 16.89
CA GLY A 60 11.58 -2.11 17.39
C GLY A 60 12.16 -3.12 16.39
N HIS A 61 11.62 -3.18 15.17
CA HIS A 61 12.10 -4.12 14.14
C HIS A 61 13.43 -3.66 13.52
N GLN A 62 14.22 -4.62 13.04
CA GLN A 62 15.52 -4.36 12.44
C GLN A 62 15.37 -3.67 11.08
N GLY A 63 16.10 -2.57 10.89
CA GLY A 63 16.18 -1.85 9.63
C GLY A 63 16.11 -0.32 9.81
N PRO A 64 16.42 0.46 8.77
CA PRO A 64 16.30 1.91 8.82
C PRO A 64 14.82 2.34 8.96
N ALA A 65 14.52 3.25 9.88
CA ALA A 65 13.17 3.79 10.07
C ALA A 65 12.80 4.80 8.96
N THR A 66 12.49 4.30 7.77
CA THR A 66 12.25 5.09 6.55
C THR A 66 10.77 5.31 6.26
N ALA A 67 9.88 4.39 6.67
CA ALA A 67 8.44 4.53 6.48
C ALA A 67 7.79 5.26 7.66
N THR A 68 6.75 6.05 7.37
CA THR A 68 5.96 6.75 8.41
C THR A 68 4.75 5.92 8.80
N ILE A 69 4.51 5.77 10.11
CA ILE A 69 3.28 5.18 10.65
C ILE A 69 2.24 6.30 10.76
N LEU A 70 1.20 6.22 9.92
CA LEU A 70 0.14 7.23 9.85
C LEU A 70 -0.58 7.39 11.21
N GLY A 71 -0.88 8.65 11.57
CA GLY A 71 -1.59 8.99 12.80
C GLY A 71 -0.80 8.86 14.10
N ARG A 72 0.49 8.47 14.05
CA ARG A 72 1.29 8.17 15.25
C ARG A 72 2.54 9.01 15.46
N GLY A 73 3.03 9.72 14.44
CA GLY A 73 4.30 10.44 14.51
C GLY A 73 5.52 9.52 14.67
N LEU A 74 5.36 8.22 14.38
CA LEU A 74 6.40 7.20 14.47
C LEU A 74 6.91 6.84 13.06
N LYS A 75 8.12 6.28 13.02
CA LYS A 75 8.70 5.69 11.81
C LYS A 75 9.13 4.26 12.05
N ALA A 76 9.16 3.46 11.00
CA ALA A 76 9.56 2.06 11.06
C ALA A 76 10.23 1.59 9.74
N PRO A 77 10.89 0.42 9.74
CA PRO A 77 11.38 -0.21 8.52
C PRO A 77 10.24 -0.54 7.54
N VAL A 78 10.57 -0.54 6.24
CA VAL A 78 9.72 -1.05 5.14
C VAL A 78 9.86 -2.56 4.99
#